data_AF-H2YNE4-F1
#
_entry.id   AF-H2YNE4-F1
#
_cell.length_a   1.000
_cell.length_b   1.000
_cell.length_c   1.000
_cell.angle_alpha   90.00
_cell.angle_beta   90.00
_cell.angle_gamma   90.00
#
_symmetry.space_group_name_H-M   'P 1'
#
loop_
_entity.id
_entity.type
_entity.pdbx_description
1 polymer ?
#
loop_
_entity_poly.entity_id
_entity_poly.type
_entity_poly.pdbx_seq_one_letter_code
_entity_poly.pdbx_strand_id
1 'polypeptide(L)'
;MEEKAGTVPQDPAVLKEFHAECLAIAKENFDKLNAFDTEAEQKTRLRFMEWNIGIRFNSLSSDNETKIAKTSMFIIDQVYAAGNIYFEEMEKIADGQYMEDVSGAGETAEAAANAAFEESTQDIDEHWVNEHRQALKTELDSKKKEFIKYNKEMEKNRKTAEKKQKFLRFMNKSVRMGNVDLDQTKDSSILTEWANKGKSLFGIDSQEQKDFQLLHEQWIREKLGMFYTMLKSDYFKIIGE
;
A
#
# COMPACT_ATOMS: atom_id res chain seq x y z
N MET A 1 -39.97 6.62 3.09
CA MET A 1 -38.83 7.55 3.02
C MET A 1 -38.93 8.21 1.67
N GLU A 2 -39.14 9.52 1.60
CA GLU A 2 -39.02 10.24 0.35
C GLU A 2 -37.54 10.33 0.03
N GLU A 3 -37.09 9.59 -0.99
CA GLU A 3 -35.79 9.82 -1.60
C GLU A 3 -35.74 11.30 -2.00
N LYS A 4 -34.81 12.05 -1.38
CA LYS A 4 -34.53 13.42 -1.80
C LYS A 4 -33.91 13.34 -3.19
N ALA A 5 -34.76 13.37 -4.22
CA ALA A 5 -34.37 13.58 -5.59
C ALA A 5 -33.47 14.81 -5.66
N GLY A 6 -32.16 14.59 -5.71
CA GLY A 6 -31.19 15.67 -5.57
C GLY A 6 -29.80 15.27 -5.07
N THR A 7 -29.65 14.21 -4.26
CA THR A 7 -28.33 13.84 -3.71
C THR A 7 -27.61 12.73 -4.47
N VAL A 8 -28.34 11.88 -5.19
CA VAL A 8 -27.78 10.69 -5.85
C VAL A 8 -27.60 10.95 -7.36
N PRO A 9 -26.42 10.63 -7.94
CA PRO A 9 -26.21 10.68 -9.38
C PRO A 9 -27.24 9.81 -10.12
N GLN A 10 -27.74 10.32 -11.24
CA GLN A 10 -28.63 9.58 -12.14
C GLN A 10 -27.86 9.05 -13.34
N ASP A 11 -28.30 7.93 -13.90
CA ASP A 11 -27.79 7.46 -15.18
C ASP A 11 -28.04 8.55 -16.26
N PRO A 12 -27.01 9.00 -16.99
CA PRO A 12 -27.18 9.94 -18.10
C PRO A 12 -28.18 9.50 -19.17
N ALA A 13 -28.37 8.19 -19.37
CA ALA A 13 -29.38 7.65 -20.30
C ALA A 13 -30.80 7.96 -19.79
N VAL A 14 -31.07 7.72 -18.51
CA VAL A 14 -32.36 8.02 -17.87
C VAL A 14 -32.69 9.51 -17.96
N LEU A 15 -31.71 10.39 -17.75
CA LEU A 15 -31.91 11.84 -17.91
C LEU A 15 -32.26 12.24 -19.35
N LYS A 16 -31.66 11.58 -20.36
CA LYS A 16 -31.97 11.82 -21.78
C LYS A 16 -33.38 11.36 -22.14
N GLU A 17 -33.79 10.19 -21.66
CA GLU A 17 -35.14 9.67 -21.85
C GLU A 17 -36.17 10.61 -21.20
N PHE A 18 -35.94 11.02 -19.95
CA PHE A 18 -36.77 11.99 -19.26
C PHE A 18 -36.89 13.33 -20.01
N HIS A 19 -35.79 13.82 -20.58
CA HIS A 19 -35.81 15.02 -21.42
C HIS A 19 -36.66 14.84 -22.68
N ALA A 20 -36.54 13.70 -23.36
CA ALA A 20 -37.32 13.39 -24.54
C ALA A 20 -38.83 13.31 -24.22
N GLU A 21 -39.19 12.69 -23.10
CA GLU A 21 -40.57 12.64 -22.61
C GLU A 21 -41.12 14.03 -22.28
N CYS A 22 -40.36 14.85 -21.54
CA CYS A 22 -40.74 16.22 -21.24
C CYS A 22 -40.97 17.04 -22.51
N LEU A 23 -40.11 16.87 -23.51
CA LEU A 23 -40.23 17.55 -24.79
C LEU A 23 -41.47 17.08 -25.57
N ALA A 24 -41.76 15.79 -25.57
CA ALA A 24 -42.94 15.23 -26.22
C ALA A 24 -44.24 15.74 -25.60
N ILE A 25 -44.33 15.73 -24.26
CA ILE A 25 -45.47 16.26 -23.51
C ILE A 25 -45.63 17.76 -23.76
N ALA A 26 -44.54 18.52 -23.76
CA ALA A 26 -44.58 19.96 -24.02
C ALA A 26 -45.08 20.25 -25.45
N LYS A 27 -44.65 19.47 -26.45
CA LYS A 27 -45.14 19.57 -27.83
C LYS A 27 -46.62 19.23 -27.95
N GLU A 28 -47.05 18.14 -27.34
CA GLU A 28 -48.46 17.73 -27.34
C GLU A 28 -49.35 18.82 -26.70
N ASN A 29 -48.91 19.39 -25.59
CA ASN A 29 -49.63 20.49 -24.93
C ASN A 29 -49.61 21.78 -25.76
N PHE A 30 -48.49 22.09 -26.41
CA PHE A 30 -48.39 23.22 -27.33
C PHE A 30 -49.37 23.07 -28.49
N ASP A 31 -49.47 21.88 -29.07
CA ASP A 31 -50.39 21.59 -30.18
C ASP A 31 -51.86 21.63 -29.77
N LYS A 32 -52.20 21.12 -28.57
CA LYS A 32 -53.57 21.15 -28.02
C LYS A 32 -54.06 22.55 -27.67
N LEU A 33 -53.16 23.43 -27.20
CA LEU A 33 -53.48 24.77 -26.72
C LEU A 33 -53.25 25.87 -27.78
N ASN A 34 -52.78 25.49 -28.97
CA ASN A 34 -52.46 26.42 -30.05
C ASN A 34 -53.72 27.16 -30.54
N ALA A 35 -53.78 28.45 -30.21
CA ALA A 35 -54.75 29.42 -30.73
C ALA A 35 -54.03 30.63 -31.36
N PHE A 36 -52.85 30.42 -31.97
CA PHE A 36 -52.08 31.51 -32.57
C PHE A 36 -52.62 31.91 -33.94
N ASP A 37 -52.61 33.21 -34.20
CA ASP A 37 -53.20 33.80 -35.40
C ASP A 37 -52.37 33.54 -36.68
N THR A 38 -51.08 33.17 -36.53
CA THR A 38 -50.19 32.91 -37.67
C THR A 38 -49.24 31.73 -37.47
N GLU A 39 -48.94 31.02 -38.56
CA GLU A 39 -47.97 29.92 -38.59
C GLU A 39 -46.54 30.38 -38.20
N ALA A 40 -46.17 31.62 -38.53
CA ALA A 40 -44.88 32.19 -38.19
C ALA A 40 -44.71 32.39 -36.68
N GLU A 41 -45.76 32.87 -36.00
CA GLU A 41 -45.77 33.04 -34.55
C GLU A 41 -45.73 31.68 -33.84
N GLN A 42 -46.52 30.72 -34.32
CA GLN A 42 -46.52 29.35 -33.80
C GLN A 42 -45.12 28.71 -33.86
N LYS A 43 -44.45 28.77 -35.01
CA LYS A 43 -43.08 28.24 -35.18
C LYS A 43 -42.08 28.93 -34.23
N THR A 44 -42.22 30.24 -34.05
CA THR A 44 -41.31 31.00 -33.16
C THR A 44 -41.50 30.61 -31.70
N ARG A 45 -42.76 30.49 -31.24
CA ARG A 45 -43.08 30.08 -29.86
C ARG A 45 -42.68 28.64 -29.59
N LEU A 46 -42.90 27.73 -30.54
CA LEU A 46 -42.48 26.34 -30.43
C LEU A 46 -40.96 26.24 -30.24
N ARG A 47 -40.17 26.90 -31.10
CA ARG A 47 -38.70 26.94 -30.98
C ARG A 47 -38.24 27.53 -29.65
N PHE A 48 -38.91 28.58 -29.17
CA PHE A 48 -38.58 29.18 -27.89
C PHE A 48 -38.86 28.23 -26.71
N MET A 49 -39.96 27.48 -26.74
CA MET A 49 -40.26 26.45 -25.75
C MET A 49 -39.22 25.32 -25.77
N GLU A 50 -38.94 24.76 -26.95
CA GLU A 50 -37.92 23.70 -27.12
C GLU A 50 -36.56 24.18 -26.60
N TRP A 51 -36.17 25.41 -26.91
CA TRP A 51 -34.92 26.00 -26.44
C TRP A 51 -34.87 26.13 -24.91
N ASN A 52 -35.94 26.61 -24.27
CA ASN A 52 -35.98 26.72 -22.82
C ASN A 52 -35.91 25.36 -22.12
N ILE A 53 -36.61 24.35 -22.65
CA ILE A 53 -36.52 22.97 -22.13
C ILE A 53 -35.10 22.44 -22.31
N GLY A 54 -34.48 22.68 -23.47
CA GLY A 54 -33.09 22.32 -23.74
C GLY A 54 -32.10 22.97 -22.77
N ILE A 55 -32.25 24.27 -22.47
CA ILE A 55 -31.42 24.96 -21.46
C ILE A 55 -31.54 24.28 -20.09
N ARG A 56 -32.76 23.93 -19.67
CA ARG A 56 -32.99 23.26 -18.38
C ARG A 56 -32.36 21.87 -18.34
N PHE A 57 -32.49 21.10 -19.41
CA PHE A 57 -31.84 19.79 -19.52
C PHE A 57 -30.31 19.89 -19.44
N ASN A 58 -29.71 20.87 -20.12
CA ASN A 58 -28.26 21.09 -20.05
C ASN A 58 -27.79 21.40 -18.63
N SER A 59 -28.55 22.25 -17.90
CA SER A 59 -28.26 22.56 -16.50
C SER A 59 -28.33 21.32 -15.62
N LEU A 60 -29.40 20.52 -15.76
CA LEU A 60 -29.58 19.28 -14.99
C LEU A 60 -28.49 18.25 -15.31
N SER A 61 -28.11 18.13 -16.58
CA SER A 61 -27.05 17.22 -17.02
C SER A 61 -25.70 17.62 -16.42
N SER A 62 -25.36 18.90 -16.44
CA SER A 62 -24.11 19.40 -15.86
C SER A 62 -24.04 19.21 -14.34
N ASP A 63 -25.15 19.44 -13.63
CA ASP A 63 -25.25 19.15 -12.20
C ASP A 63 -25.09 17.65 -11.92
N ASN A 64 -25.63 16.79 -12.79
CA ASN A 64 -25.51 15.35 -12.67
C ASN A 64 -24.08 14.85 -12.93
N GLU A 65 -23.42 15.34 -13.97
CA GLU A 65 -22.00 15.05 -14.26
C GLU A 65 -21.10 15.40 -13.08
N THR A 66 -21.37 16.53 -12.42
CA THR A 66 -20.64 16.94 -11.23
C THR A 66 -20.84 15.94 -10.06
N LYS A 67 -22.05 15.40 -9.90
CA LYS A 67 -22.33 14.38 -8.87
C LYS A 67 -21.68 13.04 -9.19
N ILE A 68 -21.72 12.62 -10.46
CA ILE A 68 -21.03 11.41 -10.93
C ILE A 68 -19.54 11.53 -10.62
N ALA A 69 -18.91 12.65 -11.00
CA ALA A 69 -17.48 12.87 -10.76
C ALA A 69 -17.13 12.81 -9.26
N LYS A 70 -17.92 13.46 -8.40
CA LYS A 70 -17.71 13.41 -6.94
C LYS A 70 -17.86 12.00 -6.37
N THR A 71 -18.85 11.25 -6.84
CA THR A 71 -19.11 9.87 -6.39
C THR A 71 -17.98 8.94 -6.83
N SER A 72 -17.55 9.05 -8.09
CA SER A 72 -16.41 8.28 -8.61
C SER A 72 -15.12 8.60 -7.85
N MET A 73 -14.83 9.88 -7.60
CA MET A 73 -13.66 10.27 -6.79
C MET A 73 -13.71 9.66 -5.38
N PHE A 74 -14.86 9.71 -4.72
CA PHE A 74 -15.02 9.09 -3.40
C PHE A 74 -14.77 7.57 -3.44
N ILE A 75 -15.32 6.85 -4.42
CA ILE A 75 -15.10 5.41 -4.56
C ILE A 75 -13.63 5.11 -4.82
N ILE A 76 -12.95 5.90 -5.66
CA ILE A 76 -11.51 5.77 -5.90
C ILE A 76 -10.70 5.96 -4.61
N ASP A 77 -11.07 6.94 -3.78
CA ASP A 77 -10.43 7.12 -2.47
C ASP A 77 -10.62 5.87 -1.58
N GLN A 78 -11.80 5.24 -1.62
CA GLN A 78 -12.05 3.98 -0.91
C GLN A 78 -11.26 2.80 -1.50
N VAL A 79 -11.04 2.76 -2.82
CA VAL A 79 -10.15 1.76 -3.45
C VAL A 79 -8.74 1.86 -2.89
N TYR A 80 -8.19 3.07 -2.81
CA TYR A 80 -6.85 3.27 -2.23
C TYR A 80 -6.79 2.93 -0.74
N ALA A 81 -7.83 3.27 0.02
CA ALA A 81 -7.93 2.90 1.43
C ALA A 81 -7.94 1.38 1.62
N ALA A 82 -8.72 0.63 0.81
CA ALA A 82 -8.73 -0.82 0.83
C ALA A 82 -7.36 -1.42 0.44
N GLY A 83 -6.66 -0.81 -0.52
CA GLY A 83 -5.28 -1.17 -0.87
C GLY A 83 -4.32 -1.04 0.32
N ASN A 84 -4.44 0.04 1.10
CA ASN A 84 -3.62 0.22 2.30
C ASN A 84 -3.95 -0.82 3.38
N ILE A 85 -5.24 -1.10 3.61
CA ILE A 85 -5.69 -2.15 4.55
C ILE A 85 -5.11 -3.51 4.17
N TYR A 86 -5.10 -3.85 2.87
CA TYR A 86 -4.45 -5.06 2.39
C TYR A 86 -2.98 -5.11 2.83
N PHE A 87 -2.23 -4.04 2.60
CA PHE A 87 -0.81 -4.00 2.95
C PHE A 87 -0.58 -4.08 4.47
N GLU A 88 -1.38 -3.35 5.25
CA GLU A 88 -1.31 -3.35 6.72
C GLU A 88 -1.61 -4.73 7.32
N GLU A 89 -2.61 -5.45 6.81
CA GLU A 89 -2.90 -6.81 7.27
C GLU A 89 -1.77 -7.78 6.88
N MET A 90 -1.19 -7.64 5.68
CA MET A 90 -0.02 -8.43 5.31
C MET A 90 1.18 -8.18 6.24
N GLU A 91 1.48 -6.92 6.58
CA GLU A 91 2.54 -6.56 7.52
C GLU A 91 2.28 -7.08 8.94
N LYS A 92 1.03 -6.98 9.39
CA LYS A 92 0.60 -7.48 10.70
C LYS A 92 0.74 -9.00 10.81
N ILE A 93 0.38 -9.74 9.76
CA ILE A 93 0.60 -11.20 9.73
C ILE A 93 2.09 -11.53 9.68
N ALA A 94 2.89 -10.71 8.99
CA ALA A 94 4.34 -10.87 8.92
C ALA A 94 5.04 -10.59 10.27
N ASP A 95 4.47 -9.72 11.10
CA ASP A 95 5.01 -9.28 12.40
C ASP A 95 6.49 -8.83 12.31
N GLY A 96 6.81 -8.09 11.23
CA GLY A 96 8.18 -7.63 10.97
C GLY A 96 9.18 -8.74 10.67
N GLN A 97 8.72 -9.94 10.28
CA GLN A 97 9.56 -11.06 9.88
C GLN A 97 9.38 -11.41 8.40
N TYR A 98 10.34 -12.17 7.87
CA TYR A 98 10.19 -12.78 6.56
C TYR A 98 9.09 -13.83 6.59
N MET A 99 8.16 -13.74 5.64
CA MET A 99 7.06 -14.66 5.46
C MET A 99 7.33 -15.60 4.27
N GLU A 100 7.40 -16.90 4.50
CA GLU A 100 7.59 -17.88 3.42
C GLU A 100 6.30 -18.09 2.62
N ASP A 101 5.17 -18.24 3.31
CA ASP A 101 3.84 -18.38 2.68
C ASP A 101 3.12 -17.03 2.59
N VAL A 102 3.31 -16.35 1.45
CA VAL A 102 2.63 -15.09 1.14
C VAL A 102 1.20 -15.33 0.64
N SER A 103 0.85 -16.56 0.22
CA SER A 103 -0.45 -16.83 -0.42
C SER A 103 -1.57 -16.84 0.61
N GLY A 104 -1.40 -17.59 1.71
CA GLY A 104 -2.44 -17.67 2.76
C GLY A 104 -2.67 -16.33 3.47
N ALA A 105 -1.61 -15.57 3.74
CA ALA A 105 -1.73 -14.21 4.26
C ALA A 105 -2.45 -13.30 3.27
N GLY A 106 -2.15 -13.45 1.96
CA GLY A 106 -2.78 -12.69 0.89
C GLY A 106 -4.29 -12.85 0.84
N GLU A 107 -4.81 -14.06 1.02
CA GLU A 107 -6.25 -14.33 1.06
C GLU A 107 -6.94 -13.65 2.26
N THR A 108 -6.28 -13.65 3.42
CA THR A 108 -6.79 -13.01 4.64
C THR A 108 -6.83 -11.49 4.47
N ALA A 109 -5.75 -10.90 3.94
CA ALA A 109 -5.66 -9.47 3.67
C ALA A 109 -6.65 -9.02 2.58
N GLU A 110 -6.84 -9.83 1.53
CA GLU A 110 -7.82 -9.56 0.47
C GLU A 110 -9.25 -9.58 1.01
N ALA A 111 -9.59 -10.53 1.89
CA ALA A 111 -10.89 -10.57 2.53
C ALA A 111 -11.15 -9.31 3.39
N ALA A 112 -10.16 -8.89 4.18
CA ALA A 112 -10.27 -7.69 5.03
C ALA A 112 -10.42 -6.41 4.18
N ALA A 113 -9.63 -6.27 3.12
CA ALA A 113 -9.70 -5.11 2.23
C ALA A 113 -11.03 -5.02 1.48
N ASN A 114 -11.55 -6.15 0.98
CA ASN A 114 -12.86 -6.19 0.32
C ASN A 114 -14.00 -5.86 1.31
N ALA A 115 -13.95 -6.41 2.52
CA ALA A 115 -14.95 -6.11 3.55
C ALA A 115 -14.98 -4.62 3.90
N ALA A 116 -13.80 -4.00 4.08
CA ALA A 116 -13.71 -2.57 4.37
C ALA A 116 -14.22 -1.70 3.20
N PHE A 117 -13.94 -2.10 1.95
CA PHE A 117 -14.46 -1.42 0.77
C PHE A 117 -15.98 -1.53 0.66
N GLU A 118 -16.54 -2.71 0.91
CA GLU A 118 -17.99 -2.93 0.89
C GLU A 118 -18.70 -2.13 1.98
N GLU A 119 -18.14 -2.10 3.19
CA GLU A 119 -18.67 -1.29 4.29
C GLU A 119 -18.63 0.20 3.98
N SER A 120 -17.52 0.72 3.41
CA SER A 120 -17.37 2.14 3.10
C SER A 120 -18.18 2.61 1.90
N THR A 121 -18.68 1.69 1.07
CA THR A 121 -19.47 1.98 -0.13
C THR A 121 -20.92 1.50 -0.03
N GLN A 122 -21.38 1.02 1.12
CA GLN A 122 -22.71 0.43 1.32
C GLN A 122 -23.90 1.34 0.94
N ASP A 123 -23.73 2.66 1.11
CA ASP A 123 -24.77 3.67 0.85
C ASP A 123 -24.74 4.20 -0.60
N ILE A 124 -23.85 3.65 -1.44
CA ILE A 124 -23.68 4.04 -2.84
C ILE A 124 -24.39 3.02 -3.72
N ASP A 125 -25.04 3.51 -4.77
CA ASP A 125 -25.66 2.63 -5.76
C ASP A 125 -24.64 1.64 -6.37
N GLU A 126 -25.04 0.37 -6.40
CA GLU A 126 -24.19 -0.76 -6.75
C GLU A 126 -23.62 -0.64 -8.17
N HIS A 127 -24.33 0.02 -9.09
CA HIS A 127 -23.85 0.25 -10.45
C HIS A 127 -22.52 1.02 -10.44
N TRP A 128 -22.46 2.13 -9.71
CA TRP A 128 -21.25 2.96 -9.61
C TRP A 128 -20.12 2.24 -8.90
N VAL A 129 -20.42 1.46 -7.86
CA VAL A 129 -19.43 0.63 -7.16
C VAL A 129 -18.87 -0.44 -8.10
N ASN A 130 -19.72 -1.09 -8.88
CA ASN A 130 -19.35 -2.15 -9.81
C ASN A 130 -18.44 -1.65 -10.94
N GLU A 131 -18.62 -0.43 -11.43
CA GLU A 131 -17.69 0.19 -12.40
C GLU A 131 -16.24 0.29 -11.87
N HIS A 132 -16.06 0.37 -10.54
CA HIS A 132 -14.75 0.54 -9.91
C HIS A 132 -14.16 -0.78 -9.37
N ARG A 133 -14.85 -1.92 -9.50
CA ARG A 133 -14.35 -3.23 -9.03
C ARG A 133 -13.03 -3.62 -9.69
N GLN A 134 -12.83 -3.29 -10.96
CA GLN A 134 -11.56 -3.53 -11.65
C GLN A 134 -10.44 -2.64 -11.10
N ALA A 135 -10.74 -1.41 -10.70
CA ALA A 135 -9.78 -0.52 -10.06
C ALA A 135 -9.37 -1.07 -8.68
N LEU A 136 -10.33 -1.53 -7.87
CA LEU A 136 -10.06 -2.22 -6.61
C LEU A 136 -9.11 -3.40 -6.80
N LYS A 137 -9.44 -4.30 -7.73
CA LYS A 137 -8.58 -5.47 -8.03
C LYS A 137 -7.16 -5.07 -8.43
N THR A 138 -7.04 -4.04 -9.27
CA THR A 138 -5.74 -3.54 -9.74
C THR A 138 -4.91 -2.97 -8.59
N GLU A 139 -5.54 -2.25 -7.66
CA GLU A 139 -4.88 -1.71 -6.48
C GLU A 139 -4.43 -2.81 -5.51
N LEU A 140 -5.28 -3.80 -5.23
CA LEU A 140 -4.90 -4.95 -4.40
C LEU A 140 -3.72 -5.74 -5.00
N ASP A 141 -3.72 -5.97 -6.32
CA ASP A 141 -2.60 -6.60 -7.03
C ASP A 141 -1.32 -5.76 -6.96
N SER A 142 -1.45 -4.43 -6.99
CA SER A 142 -0.33 -3.49 -6.80
C SER A 142 0.28 -3.63 -5.41
N LYS A 143 -0.57 -3.61 -4.37
CA LYS A 143 -0.17 -3.73 -2.97
C LYS A 143 0.43 -5.09 -2.64
N LYS A 144 -0.08 -6.17 -3.24
CA LYS A 144 0.54 -7.50 -3.20
C LYS A 144 1.95 -7.51 -3.75
N LYS A 145 2.19 -6.88 -4.90
CA LYS A 145 3.54 -6.79 -5.50
C LYS A 145 4.47 -5.95 -4.62
N GLU A 146 3.98 -4.86 -4.05
CA GLU A 146 4.71 -4.03 -3.09
C GLU A 146 5.15 -4.86 -1.88
N PHE A 147 4.23 -5.62 -1.27
CA PHE A 147 4.54 -6.50 -0.14
C PHE A 147 5.53 -7.60 -0.51
N ILE A 148 5.38 -8.26 -1.66
CA ILE A 148 6.34 -9.29 -2.11
C ILE A 148 7.76 -8.72 -2.23
N LYS A 149 7.90 -7.47 -2.69
CA LYS A 149 9.20 -6.80 -2.76
C LYS A 149 9.75 -6.55 -1.35
N TYR A 150 8.94 -5.99 -0.46
CA TYR A 150 9.30 -5.77 0.94
C TYR A 150 9.73 -7.09 1.63
N ASN A 151 8.96 -8.15 1.46
CA ASN A 151 9.22 -9.45 2.06
C ASN A 151 10.54 -10.08 1.56
N LYS A 152 10.91 -9.88 0.29
CA LYS A 152 12.24 -10.30 -0.22
C LYS A 152 13.40 -9.56 0.44
N GLU A 153 13.22 -8.28 0.76
CA GLU A 153 14.22 -7.51 1.51
C GLU A 153 14.36 -8.05 2.94
N MET A 154 13.24 -8.42 3.57
CA MET A 154 13.23 -9.08 4.87
C MET A 154 13.92 -10.45 4.85
N GLU A 155 13.73 -11.24 3.78
CA GLU A 155 14.44 -12.50 3.58
C GLU A 155 15.96 -12.29 3.54
N LYS A 156 16.40 -11.27 2.79
CA LYS A 156 17.82 -10.92 2.69
C LYS A 156 18.37 -10.54 4.07
N ASN A 157 17.67 -9.67 4.79
CA ASN A 157 18.06 -9.27 6.14
C ASN A 157 18.16 -10.46 7.10
N ARG A 158 17.19 -11.38 7.05
CA ARG A 158 17.20 -12.63 7.83
C ARG A 158 18.44 -13.47 7.53
N LYS A 159 18.74 -13.71 6.25
CA LYS A 159 19.92 -14.48 5.81
C LYS A 159 21.22 -13.80 6.25
N THR A 160 21.35 -12.49 6.10
CA THR A 160 22.53 -11.74 6.55
C THR A 160 22.69 -11.83 8.07
N ALA A 161 21.61 -11.72 8.85
CA ALA A 161 21.66 -11.89 10.30
C ALA A 161 22.11 -13.30 10.72
N GLU A 162 21.62 -14.35 10.05
CA GLU A 162 22.08 -15.73 10.28
C GLU A 162 23.57 -15.91 9.98
N LYS A 163 24.07 -15.35 8.87
CA LYS A 163 25.50 -15.37 8.54
C LYS A 163 26.32 -14.64 9.63
N LYS A 164 25.85 -13.46 10.10
CA LYS A 164 26.51 -12.70 11.17
C LYS A 164 26.59 -13.52 12.46
N GLN A 165 25.51 -14.20 12.85
CA GLN A 165 25.52 -15.10 14.02
C GLN A 165 26.47 -16.28 13.85
N LYS A 166 26.49 -16.95 12.69
CA LYS A 166 27.41 -18.06 12.42
C LYS A 166 28.87 -17.61 12.52
N PHE A 167 29.19 -16.43 11.99
CA PHE A 167 30.52 -15.84 12.08
C PHE A 167 30.91 -15.52 13.53
N LEU A 168 30.03 -14.89 14.32
CA LEU A 168 30.25 -14.65 15.76
C LEU A 168 30.51 -15.95 16.52
N ARG A 169 29.75 -17.02 16.24
CA ARG A 169 29.98 -18.34 16.87
C ARG A 169 31.35 -18.92 16.47
N PHE A 170 31.75 -18.78 15.21
CA PHE A 170 33.05 -19.22 14.72
C PHE A 170 34.21 -18.49 15.41
N MET A 171 34.13 -17.16 15.56
CA MET A 171 35.15 -16.36 16.27
C MET A 171 35.25 -16.77 17.74
N ASN A 172 34.11 -16.88 18.43
CA ASN A 172 34.07 -17.33 19.83
C ASN A 172 34.67 -18.73 20.02
N LYS A 173 34.40 -19.67 19.10
CA LYS A 173 34.96 -21.02 19.16
C LYS A 173 36.48 -21.01 18.96
N SER A 174 36.98 -20.17 18.06
CA SER A 174 38.41 -20.14 17.71
C SER A 174 39.28 -19.58 18.85
N VAL A 175 38.80 -18.57 19.58
CA VAL A 175 39.46 -18.10 20.81
C VAL A 175 39.43 -19.17 21.91
N ARG A 176 38.29 -19.86 22.12
CA ARG A 176 38.21 -20.93 23.13
C ARG A 176 39.17 -22.09 22.87
N MET A 177 39.47 -22.38 21.61
CA MET A 177 40.40 -23.44 21.23
C MET A 177 41.86 -23.01 21.28
N GLY A 178 42.17 -21.77 21.69
CA GLY A 178 43.54 -21.25 21.73
C GLY A 178 44.15 -21.01 20.34
N ASN A 179 43.33 -21.05 19.28
CA ASN A 179 43.80 -20.89 17.91
C ASN A 179 44.03 -19.42 17.53
N VAL A 180 43.73 -18.49 18.44
CA VAL A 180 43.75 -17.04 18.20
C VAL A 180 44.24 -16.34 19.45
N ASP A 181 45.31 -15.57 19.32
CA ASP A 181 45.80 -14.66 20.33
C ASP A 181 45.09 -13.31 20.20
N LEU A 182 44.28 -12.95 21.20
CA LEU A 182 43.44 -11.74 21.20
C LEU A 182 44.28 -10.45 21.10
N ASP A 183 45.51 -10.44 21.60
CA ASP A 183 46.38 -9.26 21.47
C ASP A 183 46.92 -9.08 20.05
N GLN A 184 47.03 -10.16 19.26
CA GLN A 184 47.41 -10.10 17.85
C GLN A 184 46.23 -9.73 16.93
N THR A 185 44.99 -9.97 17.36
CA THR A 185 43.78 -9.69 16.53
C THR A 185 43.53 -8.21 16.21
N LYS A 186 44.28 -7.28 16.82
CA LYS A 186 44.26 -5.84 16.48
C LYS A 186 44.99 -5.53 15.18
N ASP A 187 45.79 -6.45 14.65
CA ASP A 187 46.52 -6.25 13.40
C ASP A 187 45.56 -6.29 12.20
N SER A 188 45.62 -5.26 11.35
CA SER A 188 44.73 -5.12 10.18
C SER A 188 44.87 -6.30 9.19
N SER A 189 46.04 -6.95 9.17
CA SER A 189 46.29 -8.13 8.34
C SER A 189 45.44 -9.33 8.80
N ILE A 190 45.32 -9.52 10.12
CA ILE A 190 44.49 -10.58 10.73
C ILE A 190 43.01 -10.23 10.56
N LEU A 191 42.58 -8.97 10.77
CA LEU A 191 41.20 -8.54 10.50
C LEU A 191 40.77 -8.88 9.05
N THR A 192 41.69 -8.67 8.09
CA THR A 192 41.48 -8.96 6.67
C THR A 192 41.43 -10.47 6.40
N GLU A 193 42.28 -11.27 7.04
CA GLU A 193 42.27 -12.73 6.93
C GLU A 193 40.96 -13.33 7.47
N TRP A 194 40.46 -12.83 8.60
CA TRP A 194 39.19 -13.25 9.19
C TRP A 194 37.99 -12.84 8.33
N ALA A 195 38.00 -11.65 7.75
CA ALA A 195 36.98 -11.23 6.79
C ALA A 195 36.99 -12.13 5.53
N ASN A 196 38.17 -12.51 5.04
CA ASN A 196 38.32 -13.42 3.89
C ASN A 196 37.88 -14.87 4.22
N LYS A 197 38.18 -15.37 5.44
CA LYS A 197 37.63 -16.64 5.95
C LYS A 197 36.11 -16.57 6.10
N GLY A 198 35.58 -15.44 6.55
CA GLY A 198 34.14 -15.21 6.60
C GLY A 198 33.50 -15.32 5.21
N LYS A 199 34.12 -14.69 4.22
CA LYS A 199 33.71 -14.77 2.81
C LYS A 199 33.73 -16.20 2.26
N SER A 200 34.80 -16.97 2.52
CA SER A 200 34.91 -18.34 2.00
C SER A 200 33.99 -19.34 2.71
N LEU A 201 33.76 -19.18 4.02
CA LEU A 201 32.98 -20.12 4.83
C LEU A 201 31.47 -19.82 4.84
N PHE A 202 31.08 -18.54 4.70
CA PHE A 202 29.68 -18.12 4.88
C PHE A 202 29.09 -17.41 3.65
N GLY A 203 29.83 -17.34 2.53
CA GLY A 203 29.34 -16.76 1.27
C GLY A 203 28.95 -15.29 1.43
N ILE A 204 29.79 -14.52 2.09
CA ILE A 204 29.59 -13.08 2.37
C ILE A 204 29.93 -12.29 1.11
N ASP A 205 29.04 -11.41 0.66
CA ASP A 205 29.33 -10.55 -0.50
C ASP A 205 30.26 -9.37 -0.13
N SER A 206 30.71 -8.61 -1.13
CA SER A 206 31.67 -7.50 -0.91
C SER A 206 31.09 -6.34 -0.09
N GLN A 207 29.77 -6.15 -0.08
CA GLN A 207 29.10 -5.13 0.73
C GLN A 207 28.97 -5.62 2.18
N GLU A 208 28.54 -6.87 2.37
CA GLU A 208 28.49 -7.53 3.68
C GLU A 208 29.90 -7.63 4.31
N GLN A 209 30.98 -7.70 3.53
CA GLN A 209 32.35 -7.81 4.05
C GLN A 209 32.74 -6.66 4.99
N LYS A 210 32.32 -5.43 4.70
CA LYS A 210 32.59 -4.25 5.56
C LYS A 210 31.86 -4.35 6.89
N ASP A 211 30.60 -4.76 6.86
CA ASP A 211 29.79 -4.99 8.06
C ASP A 211 30.42 -6.06 8.97
N PHE A 212 30.95 -7.12 8.38
CA PHE A 212 31.57 -8.20 9.13
C PHE A 212 32.94 -7.82 9.69
N GLN A 213 33.70 -6.97 9.00
CA GLN A 213 34.92 -6.36 9.56
C GLN A 213 34.59 -5.51 10.79
N LEU A 214 33.58 -4.65 10.70
CA LEU A 214 33.14 -3.83 11.83
C LEU A 214 32.64 -4.69 13.00
N LEU A 215 31.89 -5.75 12.71
CA LEU A 215 31.42 -6.70 13.73
C LEU A 215 32.58 -7.42 14.43
N HIS A 216 33.62 -7.82 13.68
CA HIS A 216 34.82 -8.42 14.25
C HIS A 216 35.56 -7.44 15.16
N GLU A 217 35.74 -6.19 14.73
CA GLU A 217 36.37 -5.15 15.56
C GLU A 217 35.60 -4.89 16.85
N GLN A 218 34.27 -4.79 16.78
CA GLN A 218 33.42 -4.63 17.97
C GLN A 218 33.57 -5.82 18.93
N TRP A 219 33.53 -7.03 18.40
CA TRP A 219 33.69 -8.25 19.19
C TRP A 219 35.07 -8.33 19.87
N ILE A 220 36.16 -7.96 19.20
CA ILE A 220 37.50 -7.87 19.81
C ILE A 220 37.50 -6.88 20.98
N ARG A 221 36.93 -5.68 20.79
CA ARG A 221 36.85 -4.66 21.84
C ARG A 221 36.09 -5.16 23.06
N GLU A 222 34.96 -5.83 22.86
CA GLU A 222 34.17 -6.42 23.95
C GLU A 222 34.95 -7.51 24.70
N LYS A 223 35.63 -8.41 23.97
CA LYS A 223 36.41 -9.50 24.58
C LYS A 223 37.59 -8.99 25.37
N LEU A 224 38.36 -8.06 24.81
CA LEU A 224 39.46 -7.41 25.52
C LEU A 224 38.95 -6.61 26.72
N GLY A 225 37.87 -5.85 26.57
CA GLY A 225 37.25 -5.12 27.68
C GLY A 225 36.88 -6.02 28.85
N MET A 226 36.24 -7.17 28.58
CA MET A 226 35.94 -8.19 29.59
C MET A 226 37.22 -8.76 30.23
N PHE A 227 38.25 -9.03 29.43
CA PHE A 227 39.53 -9.56 29.92
C PHE A 227 40.22 -8.57 30.86
N TYR A 228 40.25 -7.28 30.51
CA TYR A 228 40.78 -6.22 31.37
C TYR A 228 39.99 -6.07 32.66
N THR A 229 38.66 -6.17 32.63
CA THR A 229 37.84 -6.13 33.86
C THR A 229 38.05 -7.35 34.76
N MET A 230 38.22 -8.54 34.19
CA MET A 230 38.55 -9.76 34.95
C MET A 230 39.94 -9.65 35.59
N LEU A 231 40.96 -9.27 34.83
CA LEU A 231 42.32 -9.07 35.35
C LEU A 231 42.35 -8.01 36.45
N LYS A 232 41.59 -6.92 36.32
CA LYS A 232 41.51 -5.87 37.34
C LYS A 232 40.84 -6.39 38.62
N SER A 233 39.77 -7.18 38.50
CA SER A 233 39.10 -7.85 39.63
C SER A 233 40.05 -8.82 40.36
N ASP A 234 40.78 -9.64 39.62
CA ASP A 234 41.70 -10.62 40.21
C ASP A 234 42.95 -9.94 40.82
N TYR A 235 43.46 -8.88 40.19
CA TYR A 235 44.53 -8.05 40.73
C TYR A 235 44.12 -7.35 42.04
N PHE A 236 42.89 -6.84 42.13
CA PHE A 236 42.37 -6.25 43.37
C PHE A 236 42.08 -7.30 44.47
N LYS A 237 41.78 -8.55 44.12
CA LYS A 237 41.72 -9.65 45.10
C LYS A 237 43.09 -10.03 45.64
N ILE A 238 44.12 -10.04 44.80
CA ILE A 238 45.48 -10.44 45.19
C ILE A 238 46.19 -9.37 46.05
N ILE A 239 45.81 -8.10 45.90
CA ILE A 239 46.43 -6.98 46.66
C ILE A 239 45.58 -6.58 47.89
N GLY A 240 44.40 -7.18 48.03
CA GLY A 240 43.49 -6.98 49.18
C GLY A 240 43.67 -7.96 50.34
N GLU A 241 44.67 -8.85 50.28
CA GLU A 241 45.16 -9.70 51.39
C GLU A 241 46.51 -9.17 51.90
#